data_AF-A0A511J7V9-F1
#
_entry.id   AF-A0A511J7V9-F1
#
_cell.length_a   1.000
_cell.length_b   1.000
_cell.length_c   1.000
_cell.angle_alpha   90.00
_cell.angle_beta   90.00
_cell.angle_gamma   90.00
#
_symmetry.space_group_name_H-M   'P 1'
#
loop_
_entity.id
_entity.type
_entity.pdbx_description
1 polymer ?
#
loop_
_entity_poly.entity_id
_entity_poly.type
_entity_poly.pdbx_seq_one_letter_code
_entity_poly.pdbx_strand_id
1 'polypeptide(L)'
;MAVITVDPDDLEDLAVEMRKSADRMQASLDDLATGIRSLARDWTGAASDAFQVAEATWSTSMTDARVALDTAADLLSAAAGIYTETESDVVARCS
;
A
#
# COMPACT_ATOMS: atom_id res chain seq x y z
N MET A 1 -23.06 28.21 1.68
CA MET A 1 -21.83 27.71 2.32
C MET A 1 -21.51 26.39 1.63
N ALA A 2 -20.40 26.30 0.90
CA ALA A 2 -20.04 25.06 0.23
C ALA A 2 -19.48 24.11 1.29
N VAL A 3 -20.33 23.21 1.77
CA VAL A 3 -19.89 22.02 2.50
C VAL A 3 -19.10 21.21 1.49
N ILE A 4 -17.80 21.11 1.70
CA ILE A 4 -17.00 20.09 1.04
C ILE A 4 -17.36 18.80 1.79
N THR A 5 -18.30 18.05 1.22
CA THR A 5 -18.83 16.79 1.74
C THR A 5 -17.85 15.67 1.41
N VAL A 6 -16.63 15.74 1.93
CA VAL A 6 -15.78 14.55 1.91
C VAL A 6 -16.30 13.67 3.04
N ASP A 7 -16.93 12.56 2.67
CA ASP A 7 -17.48 11.60 3.61
C ASP A 7 -16.31 10.85 4.29
N PRO A 8 -16.21 10.87 5.63
CA PRO A 8 -15.15 10.16 6.33
C PRO A 8 -15.21 8.64 6.10
N ASP A 9 -16.39 8.06 5.86
CA ASP A 9 -16.53 6.64 5.54
C ASP A 9 -15.91 6.32 4.17
N ASP A 10 -16.11 7.18 3.16
CA ASP A 10 -15.49 7.03 1.82
C ASP A 10 -13.95 7.05 1.88
N LEU A 11 -13.38 7.87 2.79
CA LEU A 11 -11.93 7.95 2.98
C LEU A 11 -11.36 6.69 3.64
N GLU A 12 -12.05 6.14 4.63
CA GLU A 12 -11.64 4.90 5.30
C GLU A 12 -11.78 3.70 4.35
N ASP A 13 -12.86 3.63 3.58
CA ASP A 13 -13.05 2.59 2.55
C ASP A 13 -11.94 2.64 1.51
N LEU A 14 -11.54 3.84 1.06
CA LEU A 14 -10.40 4.00 0.16
C LEU A 14 -9.07 3.55 0.80
N ALA A 15 -8.83 3.89 2.07
CA ALA A 15 -7.64 3.44 2.80
C ALA A 15 -7.56 1.92 2.88
N VAL A 16 -8.68 1.26 3.17
CA VAL A 16 -8.81 -0.20 3.19
C VAL A 16 -8.56 -0.81 1.81
N GLU A 17 -9.12 -0.23 0.75
CA GLU A 17 -8.88 -0.71 -0.62
C GLU A 17 -7.43 -0.49 -1.07
N MET A 18 -6.76 0.57 -0.63
CA MET A 18 -5.33 0.78 -0.89
C MET A 18 -4.48 -0.33 -0.25
N ARG A 19 -4.73 -0.68 1.02
CA ARG A 19 -4.02 -1.78 1.71
C ARG A 19 -4.27 -3.12 1.01
N LYS A 20 -5.52 -3.43 0.66
CA LYS A 20 -5.86 -4.65 -0.10
C LYS A 20 -5.16 -4.68 -1.47
N SER A 21 -5.06 -3.54 -2.14
CA SER A 21 -4.36 -3.44 -3.43
C SER A 21 -2.86 -3.66 -3.27
N ALA A 22 -2.26 -3.15 -2.19
CA ALA A 22 -0.87 -3.44 -1.82
C ALA A 22 -0.65 -4.95 -1.60
N ASP A 23 -1.56 -5.62 -0.88
CA ASP A 23 -1.51 -7.08 -0.68
C ASP A 23 -1.58 -7.87 -2.00
N ARG A 24 -2.50 -7.49 -2.90
CA ARG A 24 -2.63 -8.15 -4.22
C ARG A 24 -1.40 -7.93 -5.10
N MET A 25 -0.83 -6.72 -5.08
CA MET A 25 0.41 -6.41 -5.79
C MET A 25 1.56 -7.24 -5.24
N GLN A 26 1.70 -7.32 -3.92
CA GLN A 26 2.70 -8.16 -3.27
C GLN A 26 2.58 -9.62 -3.69
N ALA A 27 1.38 -10.21 -3.62
CA ALA A 27 1.19 -11.60 -4.03
C ALA A 27 1.58 -11.84 -5.50
N SER A 28 1.22 -10.91 -6.41
CA SER A 28 1.57 -11.02 -7.82
C SER A 28 3.08 -10.93 -8.07
N LEU A 29 3.77 -10.08 -7.30
CA LEU A 29 5.23 -9.93 -7.39
C LEU A 29 5.96 -11.15 -6.79
N ASP A 30 5.44 -11.73 -5.71
CA ASP A 30 5.97 -12.96 -5.10
C ASP A 30 5.83 -14.17 -6.03
N ASP A 31 4.71 -14.26 -6.76
CA ASP A 31 4.50 -15.28 -7.80
C ASP A 31 5.51 -15.13 -8.95
N LEU A 32 5.74 -13.90 -9.42
CA LEU A 32 6.77 -13.61 -10.44
C LEU A 32 8.16 -13.99 -9.94
N ALA A 33 8.53 -13.59 -8.72
CA ALA A 33 9.81 -13.93 -8.11
C ALA A 33 10.00 -15.45 -7.99
N THR A 34 8.95 -16.18 -7.62
CA THR A 34 8.94 -17.65 -7.55
C THR A 34 9.14 -18.28 -8.93
N GLY A 35 8.46 -17.77 -9.96
CA GLY A 35 8.63 -18.21 -11.34
C GLY A 35 10.06 -18.02 -11.84
N ILE A 36 10.66 -16.85 -11.59
CA ILE A 36 12.04 -16.59 -12.00
C ILE A 36 13.01 -17.47 -11.20
N ARG A 37 12.81 -17.64 -9.88
CA ARG A 37 13.66 -18.49 -9.04
C ARG A 37 13.62 -19.95 -9.48
N SER A 38 12.49 -20.42 -10.01
CA SER A 38 12.37 -21.76 -10.62
C SER A 38 13.26 -21.89 -11.85
N LEU A 39 13.22 -20.92 -12.78
CA LEU A 39 14.07 -20.87 -13.97
C LEU A 39 15.56 -20.71 -13.63
N ALA A 40 15.86 -19.96 -12.58
CA ALA A 40 17.22 -19.71 -12.13
C ALA A 40 17.91 -20.93 -11.50
N ARG A 41 17.18 -22.01 -11.18
CA ARG A 41 17.77 -23.26 -10.65
C ARG A 41 18.79 -23.88 -11.58
N ASP A 42 18.63 -23.68 -12.89
CA ASP A 42 19.53 -24.22 -13.91
C ASP A 42 20.65 -23.22 -14.28
N TRP A 43 20.61 -22.00 -13.72
CA TRP A 43 21.64 -20.99 -13.97
C TRP A 43 22.87 -21.29 -13.12
N THR A 44 24.03 -21.33 -13.77
CA THR A 44 25.32 -21.56 -13.11
C THR A 44 26.29 -20.41 -13.39
N GLY A 45 27.25 -20.21 -12.47
CA GLY A 45 28.26 -19.15 -12.59
C GLY A 45 27.66 -17.74 -12.46
N ALA A 46 28.22 -16.79 -13.22
CA ALA A 46 27.90 -15.36 -13.11
C ALA A 46 26.42 -14.99 -13.28
N ALA A 47 25.63 -15.84 -13.96
CA ALA A 47 24.18 -15.63 -14.10
C ALA A 47 23.43 -15.82 -12.77
N SER A 48 23.88 -16.75 -11.92
CA SER A 48 23.31 -16.96 -10.59
C SER A 48 23.61 -15.78 -9.66
N ASP A 49 24.85 -15.28 -9.68
CA ASP A 49 25.26 -14.12 -8.89
C ASP A 49 24.49 -12.86 -9.31
N ALA A 50 24.35 -12.62 -10.62
CA ALA A 50 23.56 -11.50 -11.13
C ALA A 50 22.08 -11.60 -10.73
N PHE A 51 21.52 -12.82 -10.72
CA PHE A 51 20.14 -13.04 -10.28
C PHE A 51 19.95 -12.72 -8.78
N GLN A 52 20.86 -13.16 -7.91
CA GLN A 52 20.78 -12.87 -6.48
C GLN A 52 20.80 -11.36 -6.20
N VAL A 53 21.61 -10.60 -6.93
CA VAL A 53 21.64 -9.13 -6.83
C VAL A 53 20.32 -8.52 -7.32
N ALA A 54 19.78 -9.01 -8.43
CA ALA A 54 18.49 -8.56 -8.95
C ALA A 54 17.35 -8.88 -7.99
N GLU A 55 17.36 -10.06 -7.36
CA GLU A 55 16.38 -10.49 -6.36
C GLU A 55 16.41 -9.61 -5.11
N ALA A 56 17.60 -9.29 -4.60
CA ALA A 56 17.75 -8.38 -3.46
C ALA A 56 17.18 -6.99 -3.79
N THR A 57 17.52 -6.46 -4.97
CA THR A 57 17.03 -5.15 -5.45
C THR A 57 15.51 -5.15 -5.63
N TRP A 58 14.95 -6.25 -6.15
CA TRP A 58 13.52 -6.46 -6.29
C TRP A 58 12.82 -6.42 -4.94
N SER A 59 13.31 -7.19 -3.96
CA SER A 59 12.75 -7.25 -2.61
C SER A 59 12.76 -5.88 -1.91
N THR A 60 13.85 -5.12 -2.06
CA THR A 60 13.93 -3.73 -1.55
C THR A 60 12.88 -2.85 -2.20
N SER A 61 12.80 -2.84 -3.54
CA SER A 61 11.85 -2.00 -4.29
C SER A 61 10.39 -2.31 -3.91
N MET A 62 10.09 -3.58 -3.67
CA MET A 62 8.76 -4.04 -3.25
C MET A 62 8.41 -3.58 -1.83
N THR A 63 9.39 -3.64 -0.92
CA THR A 63 9.23 -3.11 0.44
C THR A 63 8.94 -1.61 0.41
N ASP A 64 9.70 -0.85 -0.38
CA ASP A 64 9.53 0.60 -0.52
C ASP A 64 8.14 0.95 -1.10
N ALA A 65 7.71 0.22 -2.14
CA ALA A 65 6.37 0.41 -2.72
C ALA A 65 5.26 0.14 -1.71
N ARG A 66 5.40 -0.90 -0.88
CA ARG A 66 4.43 -1.20 0.18
C ARG A 66 4.40 -0.12 1.26
N VAL A 67 5.56 0.34 1.72
CA VAL A 67 5.66 1.44 2.69
C VAL A 67 4.98 2.70 2.15
N ALA A 68 5.17 3.04 0.87
CA ALA A 68 4.52 4.19 0.26
C ALA A 68 2.98 4.06 0.23
N LEU A 69 2.46 2.88 -0.10
CA LEU A 69 1.01 2.61 -0.11
C LEU A 69 0.41 2.63 1.30
N ASP A 70 1.09 2.03 2.28
CA ASP A 70 0.67 2.05 3.69
C ASP A 70 0.69 3.48 4.24
N THR A 71 1.71 4.27 3.92
CA THR A 71 1.78 5.70 4.30
C THR A 71 0.61 6.50 3.72
N ALA A 72 0.23 6.24 2.47
CA ALA A 72 -0.91 6.89 1.85
C ALA A 72 -2.23 6.46 2.50
N ALA A 73 -2.38 5.18 2.83
CA ALA A 73 -3.54 4.67 3.56
C ALA A 73 -3.66 5.28 4.96
N ASP A 74 -2.54 5.39 5.70
CA ASP A 74 -2.50 6.02 7.02
C ASP A 74 -2.89 7.50 6.95
N LEU A 75 -2.45 8.23 5.92
CA LEU A 75 -2.86 9.61 5.68
C LEU A 75 -4.38 9.73 5.44
N LEU A 76 -4.96 8.80 4.68
CA LEU A 76 -6.40 8.78 4.41
C LEU A 76 -7.21 8.47 5.67
N SER A 77 -6.82 7.47 6.46
CA SER A 77 -7.46 7.18 7.75
C SER A 77 -7.31 8.33 8.75
N ALA A 78 -6.15 9.01 8.78
CA ALA A 78 -5.96 10.19 9.60
C ALA A 78 -6.86 11.36 9.17
N ALA A 79 -7.02 11.57 7.85
CA ALA A 79 -7.94 12.57 7.32
C ALA A 79 -9.39 12.25 7.71
N ALA A 80 -9.83 11.00 7.56
CA ALA A 80 -11.16 10.55 7.98
C ALA A 80 -11.42 10.88 9.46
N GLY A 81 -10.46 10.58 10.35
CA GLY A 81 -10.57 10.91 11.77
C GLY A 81 -10.76 12.41 12.05
N ILE A 82 -10.02 13.28 11.34
CA ILE A 82 -10.15 14.74 11.48
C ILE A 82 -11.55 15.22 11.05
N TYR A 83 -12.09 14.68 9.96
CA TYR A 83 -13.43 15.02 9.48
C TYR A 83 -14.51 14.59 10.48
N THR A 84 -14.45 13.35 10.98
CA THR A 84 -15.39 12.82 11.99
C THR A 84 -15.36 13.63 13.29
N GLU A 85 -14.17 14.01 13.77
CA GLU A 85 -14.02 14.82 14.98
C GLU A 85 -14.60 16.23 14.78
N THR A 86 -14.32 16.84 13.63
CA THR A 86 -14.84 18.17 13.27
C THR A 86 -16.37 18.16 13.15
N GLU A 87 -16.95 17.14 12.53
CA GLU A 87 -18.41 17.00 12.45
C GLU A 87 -19.04 16.82 13.84
N SER A 88 -18.42 16.01 14.71
CA SER A 88 -18.89 15.79 16.09
C SER A 88 -18.92 17.09 16.91
N ASP A 89 -17.88 17.93 16.79
CA ASP A 89 -17.77 19.23 17.46
C ASP A 89 -18.81 20.24 16.94
N VAL A 90 -19.09 20.24 15.63
CA VAL A 90 -20.11 21.09 15.03
C VAL A 90 -21.51 20.68 15.48
N VAL A 91 -21.80 19.37 15.53
CA VAL A 91 -23.08 18.85 16.03
C VAL A 91 -23.28 19.20 17.51
N ALA A 92 -22.25 19.01 18.34
CA ALA A 92 -22.31 19.32 19.78
C ALA A 92 -22.50 20.81 20.07
N ARG A 93 -22.02 21.71 19.21
CA ARG A 93 -22.26 23.17 19.31
C ARG A 93 -23.63 23.61 18.79
N CYS A 94 -24.32 22.76 18.03
CA CYS A 94 -25.65 23.04 17.47
C CYS A 94 -26.79 22.41 18.28
N SER A 95 -26.49 21.60 19.30
CA SER A 95 -27.44 21.04 20.28
C SER A 95 -27.49 21.86 21.57
#